data_AF-A0A3M2AJ25-F1
#
_entry.id   AF-A0A3M2AJ25-F1
#
_cell.length_a   1.000
_cell.length_b   1.000
_cell.length_c   1.000
_cell.angle_alpha   90.00
_cell.angle_beta   90.00
_cell.angle_gamma   90.00
#
_symmetry.space_group_name_H-M   'P 1'
#
loop_
_entity.id
_entity.type
_entity.pdbx_description
1 polymer ?
#
loop_
_entity_poly.entity_id
_entity_poly.type
_entity_poly.pdbx_seq_one_letter_code
_entity_poly.pdbx_strand_id
1 'polypeptide(L)'
;AYLGDDPANKVVAIAAGAFHSLALMADGTVYTWGHDGFGQLGDNSTTDKHTPVRVLKGAYNGTAYLGDDPANKITALSAGYYHTIALDQNGSVYTWGWNRYGQLGDGSWAQRNTPVRVLTGEYNGTTYLGDDPANKVTAITAGYYHTIALDQNGSVYTWGWNNNGQLGDGSNSDRNTPVRVLTGEYNGTTYLGDDPANKITKIAGGSYHVSAMAQNATVYTWGYNYYGQLGNYRTTNSNIPVKVHGEGNVGDLSLPVNLSSFSALAGTNKVTLKWATESEVENVGFEILRANDKDGDYQEISSYRSNSSLKGQYSTSHRTDYRYDDQLVQTGQTYWYKLIDV
;
A
#
# COMPACT_ATOMS: atom_id res chain seq x y z
N ALA A 1 13.85 34.29 18.39
CA ALA A 1 14.45 32.95 18.23
C ALA A 1 13.57 32.17 17.28
N TYR A 2 14.14 31.63 16.22
CA TYR A 2 13.47 30.73 15.29
C TYR A 2 13.53 29.29 15.83
N LEU A 3 12.56 28.47 15.46
CA LEU A 3 12.53 27.06 15.84
C LEU A 3 13.76 26.36 15.24
N GLY A 4 14.60 25.77 16.10
CA GLY A 4 15.86 25.12 15.70
C GLY A 4 17.11 25.99 15.81
N ASP A 5 17.00 27.25 16.27
CA ASP A 5 18.17 28.12 16.52
C ASP A 5 19.06 27.61 17.67
N ASP A 6 18.53 26.75 18.55
CA ASP A 6 19.29 26.16 19.65
C ASP A 6 20.23 25.05 19.12
N PRO A 7 21.56 25.23 19.13
CA PRO A 7 22.48 24.22 18.65
C PRO A 7 22.50 22.96 19.52
N ALA A 8 22.05 23.03 20.77
CA ALA A 8 21.94 21.89 21.68
C ALA A 8 20.67 21.07 21.45
N ASN A 9 19.63 21.66 20.82
CA ASN A 9 18.37 21.00 20.52
C ASN A 9 17.85 21.42 19.14
N LYS A 10 18.35 20.75 18.10
CA LYS A 10 18.02 21.05 16.71
C LYS A 10 16.74 20.34 16.27
N VAL A 11 16.10 20.87 15.23
CA VAL A 11 15.09 20.12 14.46
C VAL A 11 15.78 18.98 13.71
N VAL A 12 15.29 17.76 13.86
CA VAL A 12 15.85 16.54 13.24
C VAL A 12 14.93 15.91 12.19
N ALA A 13 13.63 16.23 12.24
CA ALA A 13 12.68 15.82 11.21
C ALA A 13 11.55 16.85 11.08
N ILE A 14 10.93 16.88 9.90
CA ILE A 14 9.76 17.69 9.59
C ILE A 14 8.72 16.83 8.89
N ALA A 15 7.45 17.17 9.07
CA ALA A 15 6.33 16.58 8.33
C ALA A 15 5.28 17.66 8.05
N ALA A 16 4.37 17.37 7.12
CA ALA A 16 3.25 18.25 6.81
C ALA A 16 2.01 17.43 6.51
N GLY A 17 0.88 17.87 7.04
CA GLY A 17 -0.43 17.44 6.57
C GLY A 17 -0.93 18.37 5.47
N ALA A 18 -2.22 18.27 5.11
CA ALA A 18 -2.79 19.13 4.07
C ALA A 18 -2.81 20.62 4.45
N PHE A 19 -2.99 20.94 5.74
CA PHE A 19 -3.15 22.31 6.23
C PHE A 19 -2.42 22.61 7.55
N HIS A 20 -1.57 21.69 8.02
CA HIS A 20 -0.77 21.88 9.23
C HIS A 20 0.64 21.31 9.03
N SER A 21 1.58 21.76 9.84
CA SER A 21 3.00 21.42 9.75
C SER A 21 3.53 20.96 11.09
N LEU A 22 4.61 20.18 11.04
CA LEU A 22 5.18 19.50 12.20
C LEU A 22 6.70 19.57 12.18
N ALA A 23 7.29 19.67 13.37
CA ALA A 23 8.72 19.56 13.57
C ALA A 23 9.03 18.68 14.78
N LEU A 24 10.04 17.81 14.62
CA LEU A 24 10.60 16.97 15.67
C LEU A 24 11.97 17.51 16.08
N MET A 25 12.15 17.72 17.38
CA MET A 25 13.41 18.16 17.97
C MET A 25 14.30 16.95 18.36
N ALA A 26 15.61 17.16 18.47
CA ALA A 26 16.59 16.11 18.82
C ALA A 26 16.38 15.48 20.21
N ASP A 27 15.77 16.24 21.13
CA ASP A 27 15.37 15.73 22.44
C ASP A 27 14.09 14.88 22.41
N GLY A 28 13.34 14.88 21.30
CA GLY A 28 12.06 14.19 21.13
C GLY A 28 10.84 15.11 21.18
N THR A 29 11.00 16.39 21.51
CA THR A 29 9.90 17.36 21.57
C THR A 29 9.23 17.54 20.21
N VAL A 30 7.90 17.62 20.20
CA VAL A 30 7.10 17.81 18.98
C VAL A 30 6.44 19.20 18.97
N TYR A 31 6.59 19.90 17.85
CA TYR A 31 5.90 21.15 17.56
C TYR A 31 4.95 21.00 16.37
N THR A 32 3.82 21.69 16.43
CA THR A 32 2.81 21.74 15.36
C THR A 32 2.33 23.18 15.14
N TRP A 33 1.89 23.52 13.92
CA TRP A 33 1.24 24.80 13.60
C TRP A 33 0.37 24.70 12.34
N GLY A 34 -0.47 25.70 12.09
CA GLY A 34 -1.39 25.76 10.96
C GLY A 34 -2.86 25.61 11.37
N HIS A 35 -3.66 24.98 10.51
CA HIS A 35 -5.09 24.75 10.74
C HIS A 35 -5.33 23.74 11.87
N ASP A 36 -6.29 24.03 12.75
CA ASP A 36 -6.60 23.22 13.94
C ASP A 36 -8.09 22.95 14.14
N GLY A 37 -8.94 23.15 13.13
CA GLY A 37 -10.39 22.96 13.26
C GLY A 37 -10.85 21.58 13.78
N PHE A 38 -9.97 20.57 13.82
CA PHE A 38 -10.23 19.23 14.35
C PHE A 38 -9.25 18.79 15.44
N GLY A 39 -8.46 19.72 15.99
CA GLY A 39 -7.49 19.44 17.05
C GLY A 39 -6.20 18.74 16.57
N GLN A 40 -5.89 18.80 15.27
CA GLN A 40 -4.70 18.18 14.67
C GLN A 40 -3.36 18.76 15.18
N LEU A 41 -3.38 19.90 15.88
CA LEU A 41 -2.20 20.43 16.53
C LEU A 41 -1.89 19.76 17.87
N GLY A 42 -2.87 19.11 18.51
CA GLY A 42 -2.63 18.31 19.71
C GLY A 42 -2.37 19.13 20.98
N ASP A 43 -2.73 20.42 20.98
CA ASP A 43 -2.54 21.36 22.09
C ASP A 43 -3.81 21.53 22.95
N ASN A 44 -4.77 20.59 22.82
CA ASN A 44 -6.10 20.63 23.43
C ASN A 44 -6.94 21.84 23.01
N SER A 45 -6.66 22.44 21.86
CA SER A 45 -7.50 23.45 21.25
C SER A 45 -8.09 22.95 19.93
N THR A 46 -8.91 23.81 19.30
CA THR A 46 -9.36 23.64 17.91
C THR A 46 -9.23 24.96 17.16
N THR A 47 -8.15 25.70 17.45
CA THR A 47 -7.96 27.07 16.98
C THR A 47 -6.62 27.18 16.29
N ASP A 48 -6.66 27.63 15.03
CA ASP A 48 -5.50 27.76 14.18
C ASP A 48 -4.36 28.50 14.88
N LYS A 49 -3.14 28.00 14.67
CA LYS A 49 -1.92 28.62 15.21
C LYS A 49 -1.05 29.09 14.07
N HIS A 50 -0.73 30.38 14.09
CA HIS A 50 0.20 30.98 13.14
C HIS A 50 1.67 30.85 13.54
N THR A 51 1.94 30.22 14.69
CA THR A 51 3.28 29.95 15.21
C THR A 51 3.34 28.54 15.82
N PRO A 52 4.52 27.89 15.84
CA PRO A 52 4.69 26.57 16.47
C PRO A 52 4.18 26.53 17.92
N VAL A 53 3.38 25.52 18.23
CA VAL A 53 2.95 25.16 19.59
C VAL A 53 3.45 23.76 19.93
N ARG A 54 3.70 23.49 21.22
CA ARG A 54 4.12 22.16 21.67
C ARG A 54 2.90 21.24 21.81
N VAL A 55 3.08 19.98 21.41
CA VAL A 55 2.03 18.95 21.50
C VAL A 55 1.93 18.41 22.94
N LEU A 56 0.71 18.36 23.49
CA LEU A 56 0.50 17.88 24.87
C LEU A 56 0.67 16.35 24.99
N LYS A 57 1.04 15.90 26.18
CA LYS A 57 1.06 14.47 26.53
C LYS A 57 -0.35 14.00 26.92
N GLY A 58 -1.19 13.75 25.92
CA GLY A 58 -2.56 13.24 26.10
C GLY A 58 -3.55 14.25 26.68
N ALA A 59 -4.73 13.78 27.08
CA ALA A 59 -5.88 14.60 27.48
C ALA A 59 -5.69 15.40 28.79
N TYR A 60 -4.47 15.45 29.33
CA TYR A 60 -4.19 16.07 30.62
C TYR A 60 -4.10 17.59 30.50
N ASN A 61 -4.70 18.29 31.46
CA ASN A 61 -4.68 19.75 31.62
C ASN A 61 -3.35 20.30 32.21
N GLY A 62 -2.26 19.53 32.11
CA GLY A 62 -0.96 19.87 32.68
C GLY A 62 0.00 20.52 31.69
N THR A 63 1.25 20.66 32.10
CA THR A 63 2.38 21.20 31.32
C THR A 63 3.30 20.12 30.76
N ALA A 64 2.84 18.88 30.65
CA ALA A 64 3.63 17.77 30.10
C ALA A 64 3.38 17.63 28.59
N TYR A 65 4.46 17.50 27.84
CA TYR A 65 4.41 17.45 26.38
C TYR A 65 4.87 16.11 25.83
N LEU A 66 4.37 15.77 24.64
CA LEU A 66 4.82 14.60 23.91
C LEU A 66 6.30 14.80 23.55
N GLY A 67 7.14 13.86 23.98
CA GLY A 67 8.60 13.95 23.81
C GLY A 67 9.40 14.41 25.04
N ASP A 68 8.73 14.81 26.14
CA ASP A 68 9.43 15.23 27.36
C ASP A 68 10.11 14.09 28.12
N ASP A 69 9.87 12.83 27.74
CA ASP A 69 10.48 11.66 28.36
C ASP A 69 11.85 11.37 27.70
N PRO A 70 12.98 11.65 28.39
CA PRO A 70 14.31 11.41 27.80
C PRO A 70 14.61 9.92 27.61
N ALA A 71 13.90 9.03 28.31
CA ALA A 71 14.01 7.58 28.19
C ALA A 71 13.05 7.00 27.14
N ASN A 72 12.16 7.80 26.56
CA ASN A 72 11.26 7.38 25.49
C ASN A 72 10.94 8.53 24.51
N LYS A 73 11.92 8.86 23.67
CA LYS A 73 11.82 9.95 22.70
C LYS A 73 10.88 9.61 21.56
N ILE A 74 10.22 10.64 21.02
CA ILE A 74 9.59 10.55 19.69
C ILE A 74 10.69 10.47 18.63
N THR A 75 10.52 9.58 17.67
CA THR A 75 11.51 9.27 16.62
C THR A 75 10.99 9.52 15.21
N ALA A 76 9.67 9.52 15.01
CA ALA A 76 9.07 9.83 13.72
C ALA A 76 7.74 10.57 13.85
N LEU A 77 7.42 11.36 12.83
CA LEU A 77 6.17 12.10 12.67
C LEU A 77 5.61 11.87 11.27
N SER A 78 4.29 11.81 11.16
CA SER A 78 3.57 11.83 9.89
C SER A 78 2.24 12.55 10.08
N ALA A 79 1.68 13.08 9.00
CA ALA A 79 0.39 13.74 9.03
C ALA A 79 -0.43 13.44 7.78
N GLY A 80 -1.73 13.24 7.98
CA GLY A 80 -2.70 13.11 6.91
C GLY A 80 -3.37 14.45 6.60
N TYR A 81 -4.60 14.38 6.12
CA TYR A 81 -5.34 15.57 5.73
C TYR A 81 -5.69 16.45 6.95
N TYR A 82 -6.21 15.83 8.02
CA TYR A 82 -6.62 16.48 9.26
C TYR A 82 -6.25 15.70 10.54
N HIS A 83 -5.29 14.78 10.46
CA HIS A 83 -4.83 14.01 11.61
C HIS A 83 -3.31 13.90 11.62
N THR A 84 -2.76 13.65 12.80
CA THR A 84 -1.33 13.58 13.07
C THR A 84 -0.98 12.24 13.69
N ILE A 85 0.21 11.74 13.41
CA ILE A 85 0.77 10.49 13.92
C ILE A 85 2.18 10.75 14.44
N ALA A 86 2.52 10.15 15.59
CA ALA A 86 3.88 10.12 16.13
C ALA A 86 4.26 8.70 16.57
N LEU A 87 5.54 8.37 16.46
CA LEU A 87 6.13 7.09 16.88
C LEU A 87 7.22 7.36 17.91
N ASP A 88 7.20 6.64 19.02
CA ASP A 88 8.29 6.66 20.01
C ASP A 88 9.34 5.57 19.77
N GLN A 89 10.50 5.66 20.45
CA GLN A 89 11.60 4.69 20.32
C GLN A 89 11.28 3.30 20.90
N ASN A 90 10.24 3.18 21.72
CA ASN A 90 9.76 1.91 22.22
C ASN A 90 8.82 1.20 21.24
N GLY A 91 8.35 1.90 20.21
CA GLY A 91 7.44 1.38 19.19
C GLY A 91 5.99 1.83 19.39
N SER A 92 5.67 2.64 20.41
CA SER A 92 4.29 3.11 20.62
C SER A 92 3.90 4.12 19.55
N VAL A 93 2.68 3.95 19.03
CA VAL A 93 2.08 4.88 18.07
C VAL A 93 1.05 5.76 18.77
N TYR A 94 1.13 7.06 18.50
CA TYR A 94 0.21 8.09 18.97
C TYR A 94 -0.48 8.76 17.79
N THR A 95 -1.77 9.05 17.93
CA THR A 95 -2.58 9.71 16.90
C THR A 95 -3.47 10.79 17.51
N TRP A 96 -3.76 11.85 16.77
CA TRP A 96 -4.76 12.87 17.16
C TRP A 96 -5.29 13.64 15.95
N GLY A 97 -6.30 14.47 16.17
CA GLY A 97 -7.01 15.24 15.16
C GLY A 97 -8.37 14.63 14.80
N TRP A 98 -8.72 14.74 13.51
CA TRP A 98 -10.00 14.28 12.96
C TRP A 98 -10.10 12.75 12.89
N ASN A 99 -11.25 12.19 13.29
CA ASN A 99 -11.41 10.73 13.44
C ASN A 99 -12.72 10.14 12.86
N ARG A 100 -13.40 10.81 11.93
CA ARG A 100 -14.73 10.37 11.47
C ARG A 100 -14.71 8.99 10.79
N TYR A 101 -13.56 8.56 10.29
CA TYR A 101 -13.38 7.26 9.66
C TYR A 101 -12.50 6.32 10.50
N GLY A 102 -12.22 6.66 11.75
CA GLY A 102 -11.45 5.80 12.64
C GLY A 102 -9.93 5.86 12.43
N GLN A 103 -9.40 6.84 11.67
CA GLN A 103 -7.97 6.98 11.37
C GLN A 103 -7.06 7.17 12.58
N LEU A 104 -7.62 7.45 13.77
CA LEU A 104 -6.84 7.48 15.00
C LEU A 104 -6.58 6.07 15.57
N GLY A 105 -7.37 5.07 15.21
CA GLY A 105 -7.11 3.68 15.64
C GLY A 105 -7.32 3.44 17.14
N ASP A 106 -8.05 4.33 17.81
CA ASP A 106 -8.29 4.29 19.26
C ASP A 106 -9.59 3.54 19.63
N GLY A 107 -10.15 2.78 18.70
CA GLY A 107 -11.43 2.06 18.88
C GLY A 107 -12.65 2.98 18.84
N SER A 108 -12.49 4.24 18.45
CA SER A 108 -13.56 5.23 18.39
C SER A 108 -13.64 5.94 17.04
N TRP A 109 -14.73 6.69 16.83
CA TRP A 109 -14.94 7.58 15.68
C TRP A 109 -14.87 9.05 16.07
N ALA A 110 -14.44 9.32 17.31
CA ALA A 110 -14.46 10.64 17.90
C ALA A 110 -13.11 11.34 17.71
N GLN A 111 -13.14 12.61 17.33
CA GLN A 111 -11.94 13.44 17.22
C GLN A 111 -11.20 13.53 18.56
N ARG A 112 -9.90 13.82 18.48
CA ARG A 112 -9.02 13.98 19.65
C ARG A 112 -8.18 15.23 19.51
N ASN A 113 -8.32 16.16 20.45
CA ASN A 113 -7.53 17.40 20.46
C ASN A 113 -6.16 17.24 21.13
N THR A 114 -5.85 16.02 21.57
CA THR A 114 -4.59 15.64 22.21
C THR A 114 -4.21 14.22 21.77
N PRO A 115 -2.92 13.87 21.73
CA PRO A 115 -2.46 12.52 21.39
C PRO A 115 -3.14 11.41 22.19
N VAL A 116 -3.62 10.37 21.50
CA VAL A 116 -4.07 9.10 22.07
C VAL A 116 -3.23 7.96 21.54
N ARG A 117 -3.13 6.86 22.30
CA ARG A 117 -2.42 5.66 21.84
C ARG A 117 -3.30 4.82 20.93
N VAL A 118 -2.70 4.21 19.91
CA VAL A 118 -3.37 3.31 18.97
C VAL A 118 -3.55 1.92 19.58
N LEU A 119 -4.74 1.33 19.51
CA LEU A 119 -5.03 -0.01 20.03
C LEU A 119 -4.45 -1.13 19.15
N THR A 120 -4.23 -2.31 19.71
CA THR A 120 -3.84 -3.51 18.95
C THR A 120 -5.09 -4.24 18.42
N GLY A 121 -5.72 -3.71 17.37
CA GLY A 121 -6.81 -4.38 16.64
C GLY A 121 -8.15 -4.49 17.37
N GLU A 122 -9.02 -5.40 16.89
CA GLU A 122 -10.42 -5.58 17.36
C GLU A 122 -10.53 -6.37 18.68
N TYR A 123 -9.42 -6.89 19.22
CA TYR A 123 -9.45 -7.68 20.44
C TYR A 123 -9.75 -6.82 21.67
N ASN A 124 -10.73 -7.28 22.44
CA ASN A 124 -11.22 -6.68 23.68
C ASN A 124 -10.08 -6.63 24.72
N GLY A 125 -9.32 -5.53 24.77
CA GLY A 125 -8.16 -5.39 25.63
C GLY A 125 -7.50 -4.00 25.62
N THR A 126 -6.73 -3.73 26.67
CA THR A 126 -5.95 -2.52 26.94
C THR A 126 -4.57 -2.53 26.25
N THR A 127 -4.39 -3.31 25.19
CA THR A 127 -3.12 -3.47 24.49
C THR A 127 -3.00 -2.48 23.34
N TYR A 128 -1.84 -1.87 23.20
CA TYR A 128 -1.56 -0.85 22.20
C TYR A 128 -0.57 -1.35 21.16
N LEU A 129 -0.73 -0.87 19.93
CA LEU A 129 0.16 -1.20 18.83
C LEU A 129 1.59 -0.77 19.19
N GLY A 130 2.51 -1.73 19.23
CA GLY A 130 3.91 -1.53 19.64
C GLY A 130 4.22 -1.76 21.12
N ASP A 131 3.25 -2.20 21.94
CA ASP A 131 3.52 -2.62 23.32
C ASP A 131 4.42 -3.87 23.41
N ASP A 132 4.48 -4.69 22.35
CA ASP A 132 5.34 -5.86 22.31
C ASP A 132 6.80 -5.44 22.03
N PRO A 133 7.73 -5.55 23.00
CA PRO A 133 9.12 -5.20 22.78
C PRO A 133 9.83 -6.11 21.78
N ALA A 134 9.29 -7.32 21.54
CA ALA A 134 9.77 -8.26 20.54
C ALA A 134 9.15 -8.00 19.14
N ASN A 135 8.19 -7.09 19.03
CA ASN A 135 7.61 -6.68 17.75
C ASN A 135 7.25 -5.19 17.70
N LYS A 136 8.27 -4.35 17.81
CA LYS A 136 8.10 -2.88 17.79
C LYS A 136 7.65 -2.37 16.43
N VAL A 137 6.81 -1.33 16.44
CA VAL A 137 6.59 -0.51 15.24
C VAL A 137 7.88 0.25 14.93
N THR A 138 8.28 0.25 13.67
CA THR A 138 9.52 0.87 13.18
C THR A 138 9.27 1.99 12.17
N ALA A 139 8.10 2.02 11.54
CA ALA A 139 7.73 3.11 10.65
C ALA A 139 6.22 3.38 10.71
N ILE A 140 5.87 4.65 10.46
CA ILE A 140 4.50 5.15 10.37
C ILE A 140 4.37 6.07 9.15
N THR A 141 3.20 6.07 8.52
CA THR A 141 2.84 7.05 7.49
C THR A 141 1.33 7.22 7.43
N ALA A 142 0.87 8.38 6.95
CA ALA A 142 -0.53 8.67 6.72
C ALA A 142 -0.83 8.73 5.21
N GLY A 143 -2.05 8.38 4.83
CA GLY A 143 -2.71 8.97 3.67
C GLY A 143 -3.61 10.13 4.08
N TYR A 144 -4.60 10.51 3.25
CA TYR A 144 -5.49 11.61 3.62
C TYR A 144 -6.31 11.28 4.88
N TYR A 145 -6.90 10.09 4.90
CA TYR A 145 -7.85 9.67 5.93
C TYR A 145 -7.63 8.24 6.42
N HIS A 146 -6.45 7.68 6.19
CA HIS A 146 -6.04 6.36 6.68
C HIS A 146 -4.61 6.45 7.22
N THR A 147 -4.28 5.51 8.08
CA THR A 147 -2.98 5.42 8.76
C THR A 147 -2.36 4.06 8.49
N ILE A 148 -1.04 4.03 8.34
CA ILE A 148 -0.26 2.84 8.06
C ILE A 148 0.89 2.75 9.07
N ALA A 149 1.16 1.54 9.57
CA ALA A 149 2.31 1.22 10.42
C ALA A 149 3.01 -0.06 9.95
N LEU A 150 4.31 -0.12 10.16
CA LEU A 150 5.17 -1.27 9.85
C LEU A 150 5.92 -1.68 11.12
N ASP A 151 5.85 -2.97 11.46
CA ASP A 151 6.62 -3.55 12.56
C ASP A 151 7.99 -4.10 12.11
N GLN A 152 8.86 -4.41 13.06
CA GLN A 152 10.19 -4.98 12.80
C GLN A 152 10.17 -6.43 12.25
N ASN A 153 9.03 -7.12 12.35
CA ASN A 153 8.83 -8.42 11.76
C ASN A 153 8.41 -8.35 10.30
N GLY A 154 8.05 -7.16 9.81
CA GLY A 154 7.62 -6.92 8.44
C GLY A 154 6.11 -6.87 8.28
N SER A 155 5.32 -7.00 9.36
CA SER A 155 3.86 -6.89 9.26
C SER A 155 3.44 -5.44 9.00
N VAL A 156 2.50 -5.28 8.07
CA VAL A 156 1.89 -4.00 7.76
C VAL A 156 0.49 -3.94 8.39
N TYR A 157 0.23 -2.85 9.10
CA TYR A 157 -1.06 -2.54 9.70
C TYR A 157 -1.65 -1.28 9.08
N THR A 158 -2.95 -1.27 8.87
CA THR A 158 -3.68 -0.10 8.35
C THR A 158 -5.02 0.09 9.05
N TRP A 159 -5.47 1.34 9.16
CA TRP A 159 -6.82 1.67 9.66
C TRP A 159 -7.28 3.04 9.14
N GLY A 160 -8.54 3.39 9.36
CA GLY A 160 -9.17 4.60 8.87
C GLY A 160 -10.17 4.34 7.73
N TRP A 161 -10.27 5.33 6.83
CA TRP A 161 -11.18 5.25 5.68
C TRP A 161 -10.79 4.17 4.69
N ASN A 162 -11.76 3.45 4.12
CA ASN A 162 -11.50 2.29 3.26
C ASN A 162 -12.40 2.18 2.01
N ASN A 163 -13.16 3.21 1.63
CA ASN A 163 -14.07 3.07 0.48
C ASN A 163 -13.36 2.65 -0.83
N ASN A 164 -12.08 2.96 -1.00
CA ASN A 164 -11.29 2.53 -2.15
C ASN A 164 -10.44 1.27 -1.93
N GLY A 165 -10.53 0.62 -0.76
CA GLY A 165 -9.74 -0.58 -0.44
C GLY A 165 -8.33 -0.31 0.09
N GLN A 166 -8.00 0.92 0.47
CA GLN A 166 -6.66 1.29 0.96
C GLN A 166 -6.21 0.62 2.26
N LEU A 167 -7.09 -0.09 2.97
CA LEU A 167 -6.67 -0.89 4.12
C LEU A 167 -6.15 -2.28 3.71
N GLY A 168 -6.34 -2.71 2.46
CA GLY A 168 -5.76 -3.98 1.98
C GLY A 168 -6.25 -5.21 2.75
N ASP A 169 -7.39 -5.10 3.46
CA ASP A 169 -7.96 -6.13 4.33
C ASP A 169 -9.01 -7.01 3.60
N GLY A 170 -9.09 -6.89 2.27
CA GLY A 170 -10.09 -7.56 1.44
C GLY A 170 -11.49 -6.94 1.53
N SER A 171 -11.63 -5.80 2.20
CA SER A 171 -12.90 -5.09 2.35
C SER A 171 -12.82 -3.64 1.86
N ASN A 172 -13.98 -2.99 1.81
CA ASN A 172 -14.10 -1.54 1.57
C ASN A 172 -14.72 -0.83 2.79
N SER A 173 -14.65 -1.45 3.96
CA SER A 173 -15.23 -0.94 5.20
C SER A 173 -14.19 -0.23 6.05
N ASP A 174 -14.53 0.94 6.57
CA ASP A 174 -13.66 1.70 7.47
C ASP A 174 -13.33 0.90 8.73
N ARG A 175 -12.12 1.13 9.29
CA ARG A 175 -11.65 0.48 10.52
C ARG A 175 -11.21 1.53 11.52
N ASN A 176 -11.75 1.46 12.74
CA ASN A 176 -11.33 2.32 13.86
C ASN A 176 -10.29 1.67 14.78
N THR A 177 -9.79 0.50 14.41
CA THR A 177 -8.63 -0.18 15.00
C THR A 177 -7.74 -0.73 13.88
N PRO A 178 -6.42 -0.89 14.12
CA PRO A 178 -5.51 -1.48 13.15
C PRO A 178 -5.91 -2.87 12.69
N VAL A 179 -5.93 -3.09 11.37
CA VAL A 179 -6.04 -4.41 10.74
C VAL A 179 -4.76 -4.74 10.00
N ARG A 180 -4.41 -6.03 9.92
CA ARG A 180 -3.27 -6.51 9.14
C ARG A 180 -3.62 -6.55 7.66
N VAL A 181 -2.68 -6.15 6.81
CA VAL A 181 -2.82 -6.16 5.35
C VAL A 181 -2.68 -7.57 4.79
N LEU A 182 -3.56 -8.01 3.90
CA LEU A 182 -3.52 -9.34 3.27
C LEU A 182 -2.42 -9.44 2.19
N THR A 183 -1.99 -10.65 1.81
CA THR A 183 -1.00 -10.83 0.72
C THR A 183 -1.61 -11.12 -0.67
N GLY A 184 -2.94 -11.19 -0.82
CA GLY A 184 -3.61 -11.53 -2.08
C GLY A 184 -5.11 -11.85 -1.95
N GLU A 185 -5.68 -12.51 -2.97
CA GLU A 185 -7.08 -12.97 -2.93
C GLU A 185 -7.29 -13.92 -1.75
N TYR A 186 -8.31 -13.63 -0.96
CA TYR A 186 -8.55 -14.19 0.35
C TYR A 186 -8.63 -15.74 0.32
N ASN A 187 -7.59 -16.42 0.84
CA ASN A 187 -7.67 -17.83 1.25
C ASN A 187 -7.66 -18.02 2.79
N GLY A 188 -7.68 -16.92 3.54
CA GLY A 188 -8.09 -16.89 4.95
C GLY A 188 -6.99 -16.77 6.01
N THR A 189 -5.68 -16.73 5.70
CA THR A 189 -4.65 -16.64 6.78
C THR A 189 -3.32 -15.96 6.45
N THR A 190 -3.09 -15.48 5.22
CA THR A 190 -1.75 -14.96 4.84
C THR A 190 -1.73 -13.43 4.73
N TYR A 191 -0.82 -12.82 5.47
CA TYR A 191 -0.65 -11.36 5.55
C TYR A 191 0.61 -10.91 4.85
N LEU A 192 0.56 -9.69 4.32
CA LEU A 192 1.72 -9.04 3.74
C LEU A 192 2.79 -8.87 4.84
N GLY A 193 3.95 -9.51 4.62
CA GLY A 193 5.06 -9.52 5.59
C GLY A 193 5.18 -10.77 6.46
N ASP A 194 4.30 -11.77 6.29
CA ASP A 194 4.43 -13.06 7.01
C ASP A 194 5.63 -13.90 6.55
N ASP A 195 6.20 -13.62 5.36
CA ASP A 195 7.40 -14.31 4.87
C ASP A 195 8.66 -13.81 5.60
N PRO A 196 9.26 -14.62 6.51
CA PRO A 196 10.45 -14.19 7.25
C PRO A 196 11.69 -14.05 6.36
N ALA A 197 11.71 -14.65 5.17
CA ALA A 197 12.80 -14.53 4.20
C ALA A 197 12.66 -13.30 3.29
N ASN A 198 11.48 -12.66 3.26
CA ASN A 198 11.22 -11.49 2.42
C ASN A 198 10.29 -10.48 3.12
N LYS A 199 10.74 -9.95 4.26
CA LYS A 199 9.99 -8.99 5.07
C LYS A 199 9.68 -7.70 4.30
N ILE A 200 8.58 -7.03 4.67
CA ILE A 200 8.38 -5.63 4.28
C ILE A 200 9.36 -4.76 5.05
N THR A 201 9.98 -3.82 4.35
CA THR A 201 11.04 -2.94 4.88
C THR A 201 10.70 -1.46 4.78
N LYS A 202 9.75 -1.09 3.91
CA LYS A 202 9.31 0.30 3.74
C LYS A 202 7.82 0.35 3.43
N ILE A 203 7.19 1.45 3.86
CA ILE A 203 5.79 1.80 3.61
C ILE A 203 5.71 3.26 3.13
N ALA A 204 4.71 3.57 2.31
CA ALA A 204 4.37 4.92 1.88
C ALA A 204 2.85 5.06 1.74
N GLY A 205 2.32 6.21 2.20
CA GLY A 205 0.91 6.56 2.04
C GLY A 205 0.73 7.59 0.93
N GLY A 206 -0.08 7.25 -0.08
CA GLY A 206 -0.64 8.23 -1.00
C GLY A 206 -1.95 8.81 -0.44
N SER A 207 -2.61 9.69 -1.19
CA SER A 207 -3.89 10.28 -0.75
C SER A 207 -4.94 9.23 -0.40
N TYR A 208 -5.08 8.21 -1.25
CA TYR A 208 -6.10 7.16 -1.17
C TYR A 208 -5.56 5.77 -1.56
N HIS A 209 -4.24 5.59 -1.57
CA HIS A 209 -3.58 4.31 -1.88
C HIS A 209 -2.37 4.14 -0.97
N VAL A 210 -1.89 2.91 -0.84
CA VAL A 210 -0.72 2.55 -0.03
C VAL A 210 0.30 1.86 -0.91
N SER A 211 1.58 2.02 -0.58
CA SER A 211 2.67 1.26 -1.17
C SER A 211 3.53 0.63 -0.07
N ALA A 212 4.02 -0.58 -0.32
CA ALA A 212 4.95 -1.29 0.55
C ALA A 212 6.07 -1.91 -0.27
N MET A 213 7.28 -1.97 0.27
CA MET A 213 8.44 -2.56 -0.39
C MET A 213 9.01 -3.70 0.45
N ALA A 214 9.11 -4.88 -0.15
CA ALA A 214 9.75 -6.04 0.43
C ALA A 214 11.28 -5.97 0.35
N GLN A 215 11.96 -6.82 1.11
CA GLN A 215 13.42 -6.89 1.19
C GLN A 215 14.07 -7.23 -0.16
N ASN A 216 13.43 -8.06 -0.97
CA ASN A 216 13.84 -8.37 -2.35
C ASN A 216 13.51 -7.26 -3.37
N ALA A 217 13.15 -6.07 -2.89
CA ALA A 217 12.73 -4.91 -3.68
C ALA A 217 11.41 -5.07 -4.45
N THR A 218 10.63 -6.13 -4.20
CA THR A 218 9.26 -6.22 -4.74
C THR A 218 8.41 -5.11 -4.12
N VAL A 219 7.72 -4.35 -4.97
CA VAL A 219 6.80 -3.29 -4.54
C VAL A 219 5.36 -3.77 -4.68
N TYR A 220 4.58 -3.53 -3.63
CA TYR A 220 3.15 -3.80 -3.57
C TYR A 220 2.39 -2.49 -3.43
N THR A 221 1.23 -2.38 -4.07
CA THR A 221 0.32 -1.22 -4.01
C THR A 221 -1.12 -1.68 -3.86
N TRP A 222 -1.96 -0.89 -3.19
CA TRP A 222 -3.41 -1.12 -3.12
C TRP A 222 -4.17 0.17 -2.79
N GLY A 223 -5.49 0.13 -2.93
CA GLY A 223 -6.39 1.27 -2.74
C GLY A 223 -6.90 1.84 -4.07
N TYR A 224 -7.03 3.17 -4.10
CA TYR A 224 -7.55 3.91 -5.25
C TYR A 224 -6.63 3.82 -6.47
N ASN A 225 -7.22 3.59 -7.65
CA ASN A 225 -6.45 3.34 -8.87
C ASN A 225 -7.00 4.04 -10.13
N TYR A 226 -7.94 4.97 -10.00
CA TYR A 226 -8.58 5.58 -11.18
C TYR A 226 -7.59 6.19 -12.18
N TYR A 227 -6.44 6.67 -11.69
CA TYR A 227 -5.37 7.26 -12.50
C TYR A 227 -4.19 6.29 -12.75
N GLY A 228 -4.33 5.00 -12.44
CA GLY A 228 -3.26 4.00 -12.58
C GLY A 228 -2.21 4.04 -11.45
N GLN A 229 -2.55 4.60 -10.30
CA GLN A 229 -1.64 4.76 -9.15
C GLN A 229 -1.05 3.44 -8.63
N LEU A 230 -1.74 2.31 -8.87
CA LEU A 230 -1.26 1.00 -8.43
C LEU A 230 -0.18 0.43 -9.35
N GLY A 231 -0.01 0.94 -10.58
CA GLY A 231 1.02 0.44 -11.51
C GLY A 231 0.82 -1.04 -11.88
N ASN A 232 -0.43 -1.52 -11.88
CA ASN A 232 -0.81 -2.90 -12.15
C ASN A 232 -1.48 -3.08 -13.53
N TYR A 233 -1.25 -2.14 -14.47
CA TYR A 233 -1.91 -2.03 -15.78
C TYR A 233 -3.44 -1.86 -15.76
N ARG A 234 -4.05 -1.75 -14.58
CA ARG A 234 -5.48 -1.53 -14.41
C ARG A 234 -5.73 -0.13 -13.88
N THR A 235 -6.96 0.33 -14.01
CA THR A 235 -7.47 1.56 -13.36
C THR A 235 -8.55 1.27 -12.32
N THR A 236 -8.77 -0.01 -12.02
CA THR A 236 -9.71 -0.47 -10.99
C THR A 236 -9.01 -0.49 -9.63
N ASN A 237 -9.72 0.00 -8.61
CA ASN A 237 -9.26 -0.04 -7.23
C ASN A 237 -8.97 -1.49 -6.80
N SER A 238 -8.06 -1.65 -5.84
CA SER A 238 -7.76 -2.95 -5.23
C SER A 238 -7.90 -2.86 -3.71
N ASN A 239 -8.69 -3.75 -3.11
CA ASN A 239 -8.81 -3.88 -1.66
C ASN A 239 -7.86 -4.92 -1.05
N ILE A 240 -6.92 -5.40 -1.87
CA ILE A 240 -5.79 -6.26 -1.49
C ILE A 240 -4.52 -5.75 -2.19
N PRO A 241 -3.32 -5.96 -1.62
CA PRO A 241 -2.06 -5.67 -2.29
C PRO A 241 -1.91 -6.37 -3.64
N VAL A 242 -1.54 -5.59 -4.65
CA VAL A 242 -1.10 -6.08 -5.96
C VAL A 242 0.36 -5.73 -6.17
N LYS A 243 1.09 -6.54 -6.94
CA LYS A 243 2.47 -6.22 -7.30
C LYS A 243 2.50 -5.10 -8.34
N VAL A 244 3.43 -4.16 -8.17
CA VAL A 244 3.73 -3.14 -9.18
C VAL A 244 4.54 -3.78 -10.30
N HIS A 245 4.21 -3.47 -11.56
CA HIS A 245 5.00 -3.92 -12.69
C HIS A 245 6.13 -2.94 -13.02
N GLY A 246 7.26 -3.47 -13.50
CA GLY A 246 8.41 -2.67 -13.95
C GLY A 246 8.19 -1.99 -15.30
N GLU A 247 9.05 -1.01 -15.62
CA GLU A 247 9.09 -0.40 -16.94
C GLU A 247 9.33 -1.45 -18.03
N GLY A 248 8.61 -1.35 -19.14
CA GLY A 248 8.86 -2.17 -20.31
C GLY A 248 8.46 -3.63 -20.14
N ASN A 249 7.34 -3.96 -19.51
CA ASN A 249 6.61 -5.20 -19.84
C ASN A 249 7.45 -6.50 -19.83
N VAL A 250 8.45 -6.62 -18.96
CA VAL A 250 9.22 -7.87 -18.74
C VAL A 250 8.94 -8.39 -17.34
N GLY A 251 7.67 -8.67 -17.07
CA GLY A 251 7.25 -9.42 -15.89
C GLY A 251 6.64 -10.73 -16.35
N ASP A 252 7.12 -11.84 -15.78
CA ASP A 252 6.73 -13.19 -16.15
C ASP A 252 5.22 -13.35 -16.29
N LEU A 253 4.87 -14.04 -17.36
CA LEU A 253 3.55 -14.48 -17.74
C LEU A 253 2.91 -15.26 -16.58
N SER A 254 2.03 -14.63 -15.79
CA SER A 254 1.16 -15.33 -14.84
C SER A 254 -0.18 -15.66 -15.48
N LEU A 255 -0.16 -16.38 -16.60
CA LEU A 255 -1.41 -16.99 -17.07
C LEU A 255 -1.87 -18.00 -16.00
N PRO A 256 -3.18 -18.19 -15.81
CA PRO A 256 -3.71 -19.27 -14.97
C PRO A 256 -3.42 -20.67 -15.55
N VAL A 257 -2.66 -20.75 -16.65
CA VAL A 257 -2.25 -21.96 -17.35
C VAL A 257 -0.74 -21.94 -17.61
N ASN A 258 -0.07 -23.07 -17.41
CA ASN A 258 1.35 -23.22 -17.74
C ASN A 258 1.49 -23.42 -19.25
N LEU A 259 1.92 -22.39 -19.98
CA LEU A 259 2.25 -22.50 -21.41
C LEU A 259 3.46 -23.44 -21.59
N SER A 260 3.26 -24.55 -22.31
CA SER A 260 4.34 -25.49 -22.66
C SER A 260 5.02 -25.11 -23.96
N SER A 261 4.31 -24.45 -24.87
CA SER A 261 4.91 -23.83 -26.06
C SER A 261 3.98 -22.79 -26.68
N PHE A 262 4.59 -21.76 -27.26
CA PHE A 262 3.96 -20.78 -28.12
C PHE A 262 4.66 -20.79 -29.47
N SER A 263 3.89 -20.83 -30.57
CA SER A 263 4.45 -20.69 -31.91
C SER A 263 3.51 -19.90 -32.82
N ALA A 264 4.08 -18.94 -33.53
CA ALA A 264 3.44 -18.21 -34.62
C ALA A 264 4.31 -18.39 -35.86
N LEU A 265 3.71 -18.89 -36.96
CA LEU A 265 4.41 -19.05 -38.24
C LEU A 265 4.02 -17.93 -39.19
N ALA A 266 5.01 -17.21 -39.69
CA ALA A 266 4.81 -16.15 -40.68
C ALA A 266 4.08 -16.69 -41.92
N GLY A 267 3.03 -15.99 -42.37
CA GLY A 267 2.26 -16.33 -43.57
C GLY A 267 1.21 -17.43 -43.40
N THR A 268 0.97 -17.91 -42.17
CA THR A 268 -0.02 -18.99 -41.91
C THR A 268 -1.30 -18.53 -41.23
N ASN A 269 -1.39 -17.24 -40.83
CA ASN A 269 -2.53 -16.66 -40.08
C ASN A 269 -2.94 -17.51 -38.86
N LYS A 270 -1.96 -18.17 -38.25
CA LYS A 270 -2.17 -19.20 -37.24
C LYS A 270 -1.17 -19.05 -36.11
N VAL A 271 -1.70 -18.89 -34.91
CA VAL A 271 -0.94 -19.07 -33.67
C VAL A 271 -1.36 -20.41 -33.08
N THR A 272 -0.38 -21.24 -32.74
CA THR A 272 -0.60 -22.47 -31.98
C THR A 272 -0.08 -22.27 -30.57
N LEU A 273 -1.01 -22.42 -29.63
CA LEU A 273 -0.77 -22.39 -28.20
C LEU A 273 -0.85 -23.82 -27.68
N LYS A 274 0.13 -24.22 -26.86
CA LYS A 274 0.06 -25.45 -26.07
C LYS A 274 0.25 -25.13 -24.61
N TRP A 275 -0.60 -25.67 -23.76
CA TRP A 275 -0.56 -25.42 -22.33
C TRP A 275 -0.96 -26.65 -21.53
N ALA A 276 -0.62 -26.59 -20.24
CA ALA A 276 -1.06 -27.49 -19.19
C ALA A 276 -1.82 -26.69 -18.14
N THR A 277 -2.93 -27.22 -17.65
CA THR A 277 -3.65 -26.66 -16.50
C THR A 277 -3.65 -27.67 -15.37
N GLU A 278 -3.47 -27.20 -14.14
CA GLU A 278 -3.57 -28.04 -12.93
C GLU A 278 -4.99 -28.02 -12.32
N SER A 279 -5.84 -27.09 -12.76
CA SER A 279 -7.21 -26.88 -12.29
C SER A 279 -8.12 -26.36 -13.42
N GLU A 280 -9.44 -26.34 -13.16
CA GLU A 280 -10.42 -25.72 -14.07
C GLU A 280 -10.29 -24.20 -14.01
N VAL A 281 -10.24 -23.54 -15.17
CA VAL A 281 -10.10 -22.08 -15.25
C VAL A 281 -11.25 -21.51 -16.09
N GLU A 282 -11.95 -20.53 -15.55
CA GLU A 282 -13.00 -19.79 -16.25
C GLU A 282 -12.47 -18.46 -16.80
N ASN A 283 -13.02 -18.00 -17.93
CA ASN A 283 -12.78 -16.67 -18.50
C ASN A 283 -11.31 -16.36 -18.86
N VAL A 284 -10.60 -17.33 -19.45
CA VAL A 284 -9.25 -17.07 -19.97
C VAL A 284 -9.32 -16.16 -21.20
N GLY A 285 -8.55 -15.08 -21.16
CA GLY A 285 -8.23 -14.27 -22.32
C GLY A 285 -6.72 -14.19 -22.55
N PHE A 286 -6.33 -13.81 -23.76
CA PHE A 286 -4.97 -13.32 -24.02
C PHE A 286 -4.98 -12.32 -25.19
N GLU A 287 -4.05 -11.38 -25.20
CA GLU A 287 -3.75 -10.54 -26.36
C GLU A 287 -2.47 -11.02 -27.04
N ILE A 288 -2.45 -10.93 -28.35
CA ILE A 288 -1.29 -11.21 -29.18
C ILE A 288 -0.76 -9.87 -29.68
N LEU A 289 0.48 -9.58 -29.30
CA LEU A 289 1.21 -8.42 -29.79
C LEU A 289 2.29 -8.86 -30.77
N ARG A 290 2.62 -8.02 -31.75
CA ARG A 290 3.70 -8.25 -32.74
C ARG A 290 4.68 -7.08 -32.78
N ALA A 291 5.97 -7.41 -32.88
CA ALA A 291 7.07 -6.49 -33.17
C ALA A 291 7.92 -6.99 -34.37
N ASN A 292 8.63 -6.06 -35.01
CA ASN A 292 9.56 -6.34 -36.12
C ASN A 292 10.95 -6.79 -35.65
N ASP A 293 11.27 -6.58 -34.37
CA ASP A 293 12.47 -7.08 -33.69
C ASP A 293 12.10 -7.53 -32.25
N LYS A 294 13.06 -8.15 -31.55
CA LYS A 294 12.83 -8.77 -30.24
C LYS A 294 12.64 -7.75 -29.11
N ASP A 295 13.13 -6.53 -29.32
CA ASP A 295 13.28 -5.49 -28.28
C ASP A 295 12.45 -4.23 -28.59
N GLY A 296 11.66 -4.21 -29.66
CA GLY A 296 10.93 -3.04 -30.14
C GLY A 296 9.50 -2.92 -29.61
N ASP A 297 8.84 -1.84 -30.03
CA ASP A 297 7.46 -1.55 -29.64
C ASP A 297 6.48 -2.58 -30.22
N TYR A 298 5.89 -3.35 -29.32
CA TYR A 298 4.89 -4.35 -29.65
C TYR A 298 3.52 -3.69 -29.90
N GLN A 299 2.94 -3.92 -31.09
CA GLN A 299 1.59 -3.47 -31.42
C GLN A 299 0.58 -4.61 -31.24
N GLU A 300 -0.58 -4.31 -30.65
CA GLU A 300 -1.69 -5.25 -30.58
C GLU A 300 -2.19 -5.57 -32.00
N ILE A 301 -2.26 -6.85 -32.31
CA ILE A 301 -2.77 -7.32 -33.61
C ILE A 301 -4.06 -8.13 -33.46
N SER A 302 -4.31 -8.71 -32.29
CA SER A 302 -5.56 -9.44 -32.00
C SER A 302 -5.69 -9.73 -30.50
N SER A 303 -6.91 -9.75 -30.00
CA SER A 303 -7.26 -10.27 -28.67
C SER A 303 -8.19 -11.48 -28.77
N TYR A 304 -7.99 -12.45 -27.87
CA TYR A 304 -8.89 -13.58 -27.66
C TYR A 304 -9.48 -13.51 -26.26
N ARG A 305 -10.80 -13.63 -26.17
CA ARG A 305 -11.53 -13.82 -24.92
C ARG A 305 -12.43 -15.04 -25.11
N SER A 306 -12.24 -16.08 -24.30
CA SER A 306 -13.18 -17.20 -24.30
C SER A 306 -14.23 -17.00 -23.21
N ASN A 307 -15.50 -17.15 -23.55
CA ASN A 307 -16.60 -17.27 -22.58
C ASN A 307 -16.81 -18.72 -22.12
N SER A 308 -15.83 -19.60 -22.36
CA SER A 308 -15.94 -21.03 -22.10
C SER A 308 -15.02 -21.46 -20.96
N SER A 309 -15.58 -22.19 -19.99
CA SER A 309 -14.83 -22.87 -18.93
C SER A 309 -13.84 -23.88 -19.53
N LEU A 310 -12.54 -23.77 -19.21
CA LEU A 310 -11.58 -24.84 -19.45
C LEU A 310 -11.81 -25.91 -18.37
N LYS A 311 -12.62 -26.93 -18.70
CA LYS A 311 -12.93 -28.03 -17.78
C LYS A 311 -11.74 -28.98 -17.68
N GLY A 312 -11.31 -29.23 -16.45
CA GLY A 312 -10.12 -29.97 -16.11
C GLY A 312 -10.49 -31.16 -15.24
N GLN A 313 -10.38 -32.36 -15.81
CA GLN A 313 -10.19 -33.56 -15.00
C GLN A 313 -9.05 -34.37 -15.61
N TYR A 314 -7.91 -34.30 -14.95
CA TYR A 314 -6.74 -35.19 -15.06
C TYR A 314 -6.18 -35.41 -16.49
N SER A 315 -5.04 -34.75 -16.77
CA SER A 315 -4.07 -35.10 -17.82
C SER A 315 -4.48 -34.95 -19.30
N THR A 316 -3.88 -33.99 -20.00
CA THR A 316 -3.07 -34.11 -21.25
C THR A 316 -2.81 -32.72 -21.82
N SER A 317 -1.72 -32.52 -22.57
CA SER A 317 -1.41 -31.24 -23.23
C SER A 317 -2.57 -30.80 -24.14
N HIS A 318 -3.17 -29.65 -23.88
CA HIS A 318 -4.23 -29.11 -24.73
C HIS A 318 -3.63 -28.19 -25.79
N ARG A 319 -4.24 -28.21 -26.98
CA ARG A 319 -3.85 -27.39 -28.13
C ARG A 319 -5.09 -26.64 -28.62
N THR A 320 -5.00 -25.31 -28.65
CA THR A 320 -5.92 -24.50 -29.46
C THR A 320 -5.14 -23.85 -30.58
N ASP A 321 -5.72 -23.96 -31.76
CA ASP A 321 -5.29 -23.25 -32.95
C ASP A 321 -6.15 -21.99 -33.06
N TYR A 322 -5.55 -20.84 -32.76
CA TYR A 322 -6.22 -19.56 -32.92
C TYR A 322 -5.92 -19.00 -34.31
N ARG A 323 -6.98 -18.66 -35.05
CA ARG A 323 -6.86 -17.99 -36.34
C ARG A 323 -6.96 -16.49 -36.10
N TYR A 324 -5.91 -15.77 -36.44
CA TYR A 324 -5.87 -14.31 -36.46
C TYR A 324 -5.43 -13.89 -37.87
N ASP A 325 -5.97 -12.79 -38.36
CA ASP A 325 -5.61 -12.29 -39.68
C ASP A 325 -4.66 -11.10 -39.53
N ASP A 326 -3.37 -11.35 -39.74
CA ASP A 326 -2.36 -10.30 -39.72
C ASP A 326 -1.84 -10.03 -41.12
N GLN A 327 -2.55 -9.12 -41.79
CA GLN A 327 -2.35 -8.70 -43.19
C GLN A 327 -0.99 -8.06 -43.47
N LEU A 328 -0.15 -7.85 -42.45
CA LEU A 328 1.15 -7.19 -42.54
C LEU A 328 2.34 -8.18 -42.53
N VAL A 329 2.09 -9.48 -42.35
CA VAL A 329 3.13 -10.52 -42.29
C VAL A 329 3.54 -10.97 -43.69
N GLN A 330 4.82 -10.82 -44.02
CA GLN A 330 5.38 -11.23 -45.31
C GLN A 330 6.12 -12.57 -45.20
N THR A 331 6.00 -13.42 -46.23
CA THR A 331 6.71 -14.70 -46.29
C THR A 331 8.23 -14.48 -46.31
N GLY A 332 8.97 -15.18 -45.45
CA GLY A 332 10.43 -15.13 -45.41
C GLY A 332 11.03 -14.09 -44.45
N GLN A 333 10.22 -13.30 -43.74
CA GLN A 333 10.68 -12.42 -42.66
C GLN A 333 10.48 -13.05 -41.27
N THR A 334 11.37 -12.74 -40.34
CA THR A 334 11.25 -13.13 -38.93
C THR A 334 10.47 -12.05 -38.18
N TYR A 335 9.46 -12.47 -37.42
CA TYR A 335 8.64 -11.59 -36.58
C TYR A 335 8.65 -12.09 -35.14
N TRP A 336 8.44 -11.17 -34.21
CA TRP A 336 8.40 -11.48 -32.78
C TRP A 336 6.99 -11.26 -32.28
N TYR A 337 6.48 -12.23 -31.53
CA TYR A 337 5.13 -12.17 -30.98
C TYR A 337 5.19 -12.35 -29.47
N LYS A 338 4.33 -11.63 -28.75
CA LYS A 338 4.18 -11.71 -27.30
C LYS A 338 2.73 -12.00 -26.95
N LEU A 339 2.53 -12.81 -25.92
CA LEU A 339 1.24 -13.00 -25.26
C LEU A 339 1.19 -12.16 -23.99
N ILE A 340 0.06 -11.49 -23.77
CA ILE A 340 -0.27 -10.86 -22.50
C ILE A 340 -1.67 -11.30 -22.06
N ASP A 341 -1.91 -11.31 -20.76
CA ASP A 341 -3.23 -11.58 -20.18
C ASP A 341 -4.18 -10.38 -20.40
N VAL A 342 -5.51 -10.60 -20.40
CA VAL A 342 -6.53 -9.55 -20.71
C VAL A 342 -7.50 -9.25 -19.58
#